data_AF-A0A7V7JPB7-F1
#
_entry.id   AF-A0A7V7JPB7-F1
#
_cell.length_a   1.000
_cell.length_b   1.000
_cell.length_c   1.000
_cell.angle_alpha   90.00
_cell.angle_beta   90.00
_cell.angle_gamma   90.00
#
_symmetry.space_group_name_H-M   'P 1'
#
loop_
_entity.id
_entity.type
_entity.pdbx_description
1 polymer ?
#
loop_
_entity_poly.entity_id
_entity_poly.type
_entity_poly.pdbx_seq_one_letter_code
_entity_poly.pdbx_strand_id
1 'polypeptide(L)'
;LNEGRGTDTPFYLAGAPWLDPEAVLNRFRNEDAPGCTLEPCKYTPHAIPGKAPAPRYRDVPCQGIRLSVKTRRSVRAFRTAVAMLIAIRRAHPEAFEFRPFFDTLAGSTDLRTRIEQGASARSIVRESERSLPVFDTSRPRLYGT
;
A
#
# COMPACT_ATOMS: atom_id res chain seq x y z
N LEU A 1 -9.05 4.16 -2.22
CA LEU A 1 -8.78 2.73 -2.49
C LEU A 1 -9.42 1.86 -1.42
N ASN A 2 -9.82 0.64 -1.74
CA ASN A 2 -10.16 -0.41 -0.79
C ASN A 2 -8.94 -1.35 -0.68
N GLU A 3 -8.56 -1.71 0.53
CA GLU A 3 -7.39 -2.53 0.87
C GLU A 3 -7.73 -4.01 1.11
N GLY A 4 -8.79 -4.51 0.50
CA GLY A 4 -9.31 -5.87 0.67
C GLY A 4 -10.22 -6.05 1.89
N ARG A 5 -10.44 -5.02 2.71
CA ARG A 5 -11.46 -5.07 3.77
C ARG A 5 -12.83 -5.34 3.16
N GLY A 6 -13.58 -6.24 3.79
CA GLY A 6 -14.84 -6.76 3.26
C GLY A 6 -14.67 -7.98 2.34
N THR A 7 -13.49 -8.61 2.33
CA THR A 7 -13.22 -9.88 1.65
C THR A 7 -12.57 -10.86 2.62
N ASP A 8 -12.36 -12.11 2.19
CA ASP A 8 -11.65 -13.13 2.97
C ASP A 8 -10.13 -12.89 3.07
N THR A 9 -9.58 -11.96 2.28
CA THR A 9 -8.12 -11.69 2.21
C THR A 9 -7.79 -10.20 2.39
N PRO A 10 -8.18 -9.58 3.53
CA PRO A 10 -7.87 -8.19 3.80
C PRO A 10 -6.35 -7.95 3.81
N PHE A 11 -5.92 -6.79 3.33
CA PHE A 11 -4.54 -6.34 3.19
C PHE A 11 -3.67 -7.11 2.17
N TYR A 12 -4.23 -8.11 1.49
CA TYR A 12 -3.62 -8.75 0.32
C TYR A 12 -4.18 -8.23 -1.01
N LEU A 13 -5.15 -7.32 -0.95
CA LEU A 13 -5.79 -6.71 -2.12
C LEU A 13 -5.68 -5.19 -2.03
N ALA A 14 -5.56 -4.53 -3.17
CA ALA A 14 -5.74 -3.09 -3.29
C ALA A 14 -6.52 -2.78 -4.57
N GLY A 15 -7.60 -2.02 -4.48
CA GLY A 15 -8.49 -1.84 -5.62
C GLY A 15 -9.48 -0.69 -5.50
N ALA A 16 -10.20 -0.46 -6.59
CA ALA A 16 -11.34 0.45 -6.68
C ALA A 16 -12.19 0.10 -7.93
N PRO A 17 -13.43 0.60 -8.02
CA PRO A 17 -14.24 0.43 -9.23
C PRO A 17 -13.60 1.05 -10.49
N TRP A 18 -12.84 2.13 -10.31
CA TRP A 18 -12.18 2.89 -11.37
C TRP A 18 -10.75 2.40 -11.71
N LEU A 19 -10.20 1.43 -10.96
CA LEU A 19 -8.81 1.04 -11.11
C LEU A 19 -8.62 0.12 -12.32
N ASP A 20 -7.60 0.36 -13.12
CA ASP A 20 -7.12 -0.51 -14.18
C ASP A 20 -5.85 -1.22 -13.70
N PRO A 21 -5.91 -2.51 -13.32
CA PRO A 21 -4.77 -3.19 -12.74
C PRO A 21 -3.63 -3.37 -13.73
N GLU A 22 -3.91 -3.49 -15.02
CA GLU A 22 -2.88 -3.63 -16.05
C GLU A 22 -2.12 -2.31 -16.22
N ALA A 23 -2.83 -1.18 -16.28
CA ALA A 23 -2.21 0.14 -16.36
C ALA A 23 -1.31 0.43 -15.15
N VAL A 24 -1.68 -0.06 -13.96
CA VAL A 24 -0.87 0.06 -12.74
C VAL A 24 0.34 -0.86 -12.78
N LEU A 25 0.17 -2.14 -13.09
CA LEU A 25 1.26 -3.12 -13.11
C LEU A 25 2.31 -2.81 -14.18
N ASN A 26 1.90 -2.26 -15.33
CA ASN A 26 2.82 -1.75 -16.37
C ASN A 26 3.71 -0.60 -15.88
N ARG A 27 3.34 0.09 -14.79
CA ARG A 27 4.11 1.16 -14.16
C ARG A 27 4.85 0.71 -12.90
N PHE A 28 4.62 -0.53 -12.47
CA PHE A 28 5.22 -1.10 -11.27
C PHE A 28 6.56 -1.75 -11.59
N ARG A 29 7.57 -1.55 -10.74
CA ARG A 29 8.88 -2.20 -10.90
C ARG A 29 8.94 -3.43 -10.02
N ASN A 30 9.25 -4.59 -10.60
CA ASN A 30 9.34 -5.85 -9.85
C ASN A 30 10.30 -5.77 -8.65
N GLU A 31 11.38 -4.98 -8.76
CA GLU A 31 12.32 -4.76 -7.65
C GLU A 31 11.71 -4.06 -6.42
N ASP A 32 10.54 -3.43 -6.54
CA ASP A 32 9.82 -2.76 -5.45
C ASP A 32 8.92 -3.72 -4.64
N ALA A 33 8.72 -4.96 -5.11
CA ALA A 33 7.97 -6.01 -4.41
C ALA A 33 8.84 -7.23 -4.05
N PRO A 34 10.02 -7.06 -3.42
CA PRO A 34 10.87 -8.21 -3.12
C PRO A 34 10.13 -9.22 -2.23
N GLY A 35 10.19 -10.50 -2.60
CA GLY A 35 9.50 -11.56 -1.87
C GLY A 35 7.99 -11.64 -2.11
N CYS A 36 7.42 -10.83 -3.00
CA CYS A 36 6.00 -10.83 -3.36
C CYS A 36 5.80 -10.93 -4.88
N THR A 37 4.63 -11.41 -5.31
CA THR A 37 4.10 -11.21 -6.67
C THR A 37 2.86 -10.33 -6.61
N LEU A 38 2.60 -9.62 -7.70
CA LEU A 38 1.44 -8.75 -7.88
C LEU A 38 0.72 -9.18 -9.16
N GLU A 39 -0.59 -9.43 -9.05
CA GLU A 39 -1.40 -9.93 -10.16
C GLU A 39 -2.74 -9.18 -10.21
N PRO A 40 -3.31 -8.95 -11.40
CA PRO A 40 -4.66 -8.41 -11.53
C PRO A 40 -5.70 -9.29 -10.83
N CYS A 41 -6.72 -8.69 -10.25
CA CYS A 41 -7.84 -9.40 -9.65
C CYS A 41 -9.14 -8.59 -9.73
N LYS A 42 -10.26 -9.28 -9.51
CA LYS A 42 -11.58 -8.68 -9.30
C LYS A 42 -12.12 -9.14 -7.96
N TYR A 43 -12.79 -8.25 -7.25
CA TYR A 43 -13.41 -8.57 -5.96
C TYR A 43 -14.52 -7.58 -5.62
N THR A 44 -15.45 -7.98 -4.77
CA THR A 44 -16.52 -7.12 -4.25
C THR A 44 -16.43 -7.09 -2.73
N PRO A 45 -16.18 -5.93 -2.11
CA PRO A 45 -16.19 -5.79 -0.65
C PRO A 45 -17.61 -5.95 -0.08
N HIS A 46 -17.79 -6.76 0.96
CA HIS A 46 -19.04 -6.90 1.69
C HIS A 46 -18.88 -6.51 3.16
N ALA A 47 -19.96 -6.08 3.81
CA ALA A 47 -19.94 -5.83 5.24
C ALA A 47 -19.72 -7.14 6.01
N ILE A 48 -18.73 -7.14 6.92
CA ILE A 48 -18.43 -8.27 7.80
C ILE A 48 -18.55 -7.78 9.25
N PRO A 49 -19.60 -8.18 9.99
CA PRO A 49 -19.78 -7.79 11.39
C PRO A 49 -18.54 -8.09 12.25
N GLY A 50 -18.18 -7.14 13.12
CA GLY A 50 -17.00 -7.26 14.01
C GLY A 50 -15.64 -7.13 13.33
N LYS A 51 -15.56 -7.00 11.99
CA LYS A 51 -14.28 -6.89 11.25
C LYS A 51 -14.24 -5.69 10.30
N ALA A 52 -15.22 -5.57 9.44
CA ALA A 52 -15.35 -4.51 8.45
C ALA A 52 -16.84 -4.17 8.24
N PRO A 53 -17.49 -3.44 9.15
CA PRO A 53 -18.93 -3.15 9.07
C PRO A 53 -19.30 -2.20 7.92
N ALA A 54 -18.36 -1.33 7.52
CA ALA A 54 -18.54 -0.37 6.43
C ALA A 54 -17.26 -0.29 5.57
N PRO A 55 -16.92 -1.34 4.79
CA PRO A 55 -15.75 -1.30 3.93
C PRO A 55 -15.95 -0.27 2.81
N ARG A 56 -14.87 0.37 2.36
CA ARG A 56 -14.94 1.27 1.19
C ARG A 56 -15.39 0.47 -0.03
N TYR A 57 -16.28 1.04 -0.85
CA TYR A 57 -16.87 0.37 -2.02
C TYR A 57 -17.67 -0.89 -1.67
N ARG A 58 -18.33 -0.89 -0.51
CA ARG A 58 -19.27 -1.94 -0.10
C ARG A 58 -20.27 -2.24 -1.23
N ASP A 59 -20.40 -3.52 -1.56
CA ASP A 59 -21.31 -4.09 -2.55
C ASP A 59 -21.09 -3.56 -3.99
N VAL A 60 -19.93 -2.93 -4.27
CA VAL A 60 -19.54 -2.43 -5.59
C VAL A 60 -18.37 -3.26 -6.14
N PRO A 61 -18.49 -3.82 -7.37
CA PRO A 61 -17.38 -4.52 -8.02
C PRO A 61 -16.14 -3.64 -8.14
N CYS A 62 -15.01 -4.16 -7.66
CA CYS A 62 -13.71 -3.53 -7.77
C CYS A 62 -12.79 -4.35 -8.68
N GLN A 63 -11.99 -3.63 -9.46
CA GLN A 63 -10.78 -4.18 -10.06
C GLN A 63 -9.60 -3.78 -9.17
N GLY A 64 -8.59 -4.64 -9.11
CA GLY A 64 -7.54 -4.52 -8.11
C GLY A 64 -6.31 -5.32 -8.42
N ILE A 65 -5.35 -5.20 -7.53
CA ILE A 65 -4.10 -5.94 -7.53
C ILE A 65 -4.11 -6.84 -6.30
N ARG A 66 -3.85 -8.12 -6.52
CA ARG A 66 -3.60 -9.10 -5.47
C ARG A 66 -2.11 -9.21 -5.22
N LEU A 67 -1.71 -9.08 -3.96
CA LEU A 67 -0.36 -9.33 -3.48
C LEU A 67 -0.28 -10.76 -2.93
N SER A 68 0.69 -11.53 -3.41
CA SER A 68 0.99 -12.87 -2.90
C SER A 68 2.41 -12.94 -2.36
N VAL A 69 2.59 -13.36 -1.11
CA VAL A 69 3.92 -13.51 -0.51
C VAL A 69 4.56 -14.82 -0.96
N LYS A 70 5.72 -14.74 -1.60
CA LYS A 70 6.53 -15.90 -2.03
C LYS A 70 7.66 -16.20 -1.06
N THR A 71 8.35 -15.17 -0.55
CA THR A 71 9.49 -15.33 0.35
C THR A 71 9.40 -14.32 1.49
N ARG A 72 8.82 -14.75 2.62
CA ARG A 72 8.52 -13.88 3.77
C ARG A 72 9.69 -13.03 4.25
N ARG A 73 10.90 -13.60 4.33
CA ARG A 73 12.10 -12.89 4.81
C ARG A 73 12.59 -11.79 3.87
N SER A 74 12.23 -11.87 2.59
CA SER A 74 12.61 -10.89 1.57
C SER A 74 11.62 -9.73 1.48
N VAL A 75 10.45 -9.84 2.10
CA VAL A 75 9.38 -8.83 2.02
C VAL A 75 9.86 -7.47 2.54
N ARG A 76 9.53 -6.42 1.78
CA ARG A 76 9.70 -5.01 2.16
C ARG A 76 8.35 -4.30 2.03
N ALA A 77 7.41 -4.66 2.91
CA ALA A 77 6.00 -4.29 2.80
C ALA A 77 5.76 -2.79 2.63
N PHE A 78 6.45 -1.95 3.41
CA PHE A 78 6.32 -0.50 3.29
C PHE A 78 6.78 0.02 1.91
N ARG A 79 7.93 -0.44 1.41
CA ARG A 79 8.42 -0.11 0.06
C ARG A 79 7.41 -0.54 -1.00
N THR A 80 6.88 -1.76 -0.90
CA THR A 80 5.89 -2.30 -1.84
C THR A 80 4.61 -1.48 -1.86
N ALA A 81 4.09 -1.11 -0.68
CA ALA A 81 2.90 -0.27 -0.57
C ALA A 81 3.13 1.13 -1.18
N VAL A 82 4.25 1.77 -0.88
CA VAL A 82 4.60 3.09 -1.47
C VAL A 82 4.73 3.01 -2.98
N ALA A 83 5.40 1.98 -3.50
CA ALA A 83 5.51 1.77 -4.95
C ALA A 83 4.15 1.55 -5.61
N MET A 84 3.26 0.80 -4.95
CA MET A 84 1.90 0.57 -5.44
C MET A 84 1.10 1.88 -5.46
N LEU A 85 1.16 2.70 -4.41
CA LEU A 85 0.51 4.02 -4.38
C LEU A 85 1.03 4.94 -5.50
N ILE A 86 2.33 4.98 -5.72
CA ILE A 86 2.95 5.75 -6.82
C ILE A 86 2.42 5.27 -8.17
N ALA A 87 2.40 3.95 -8.40
CA ALA A 87 1.95 3.36 -9.66
C ALA A 87 0.45 3.63 -9.91
N ILE A 88 -0.39 3.47 -8.88
CA ILE A 88 -1.83 3.77 -8.95
C ILE A 88 -2.06 5.25 -9.27
N ARG A 89 -1.41 6.16 -8.55
CA ARG A 89 -1.54 7.60 -8.79
C ARG A 89 -1.15 7.99 -10.21
N ARG A 90 -0.08 7.39 -10.74
CA ARG A 90 0.40 7.63 -12.11
C ARG A 90 -0.52 7.05 -13.18
N ALA A 91 -1.18 5.93 -12.91
CA ALA A 91 -2.14 5.33 -13.82
C ALA A 91 -3.50 6.07 -13.80
N HIS A 92 -3.87 6.65 -12.66
CA HIS A 92 -5.19 7.24 -12.43
C HIS A 92 -5.11 8.62 -11.73
N PRO A 93 -4.47 9.64 -12.33
CA PRO A 93 -4.28 10.93 -11.67
C PRO A 93 -5.59 11.64 -11.33
N GLU A 94 -6.63 11.49 -12.16
CA GLU A 94 -7.94 12.14 -11.95
C GLU A 94 -8.83 11.43 -10.91
N ALA A 95 -8.59 10.14 -10.65
CA ALA A 95 -9.42 9.34 -9.74
C ALA A 95 -8.75 9.05 -8.39
N PHE A 96 -7.41 9.12 -8.33
CA PHE A 96 -6.66 8.89 -7.11
C PHE A 96 -6.66 10.14 -6.23
N GLU A 97 -7.02 9.97 -4.96
CA GLU A 97 -6.99 11.02 -3.95
C GLU A 97 -6.25 10.55 -2.70
N PHE A 98 -5.44 11.44 -2.12
CA PHE A 98 -5.03 11.32 -0.72
C PHE A 98 -6.13 11.90 0.16
N ARG A 99 -6.63 11.12 1.11
CA ARG A 99 -7.59 11.61 2.11
C ARG A 99 -6.82 12.28 3.25
N PRO A 100 -7.41 13.26 3.97
CA PRO A 100 -6.73 13.95 5.08
C PRO A 100 -6.12 13.01 6.13
N PHE A 101 -6.79 11.87 6.39
CA PHE A 101 -6.31 10.86 7.35
C PHE A 101 -5.02 10.13 6.92
N PHE A 102 -4.59 10.27 5.66
CA PHE A 102 -3.33 9.70 5.17
C PHE A 102 -2.13 10.29 5.91
N ASP A 103 -2.06 11.62 6.01
CA ASP A 103 -0.94 12.31 6.67
C ASP A 103 -0.94 12.01 8.18
N THR A 104 -2.10 11.80 8.80
CA THR A 104 -2.23 11.34 10.19
C THR A 104 -1.61 9.94 10.38
N LEU A 105 -1.91 8.99 9.49
CA LEU A 105 -1.35 7.63 9.56
C LEU A 105 0.14 7.60 9.22
N ALA A 106 0.58 8.44 8.28
CA ALA A 106 2.00 8.58 7.91
C ALA A 106 2.82 9.31 8.98
N GLY A 107 2.16 10.00 9.92
CA GLY A 107 2.80 10.79 10.98
C GLY A 107 3.32 12.16 10.53
N SER A 108 3.23 12.49 9.25
CA SER A 108 3.57 13.80 8.67
C SER A 108 3.06 13.92 7.24
N THR A 109 3.19 15.11 6.64
CA THR A 109 2.92 15.35 5.22
C THR A 109 4.06 14.90 4.28
N ASP A 110 5.21 14.49 4.82
CA ASP A 110 6.44 14.24 4.05
C ASP A 110 6.25 13.12 3.02
N LEU A 111 5.64 11.99 3.43
CA LEU A 111 5.39 10.86 2.54
C LEU A 111 4.52 11.25 1.34
N ARG A 112 3.40 11.92 1.59
CA ARG A 112 2.48 12.38 0.55
C ARG A 112 3.19 13.33 -0.40
N THR A 113 3.86 14.34 0.15
CA THR A 113 4.56 15.39 -0.61
C THR A 113 5.63 14.79 -1.53
N ARG A 114 6.42 13.82 -1.04
CA ARG A 114 7.43 13.14 -1.88
C ARG A 114 6.80 12.31 -3.02
N ILE A 115 5.67 11.65 -2.76
CA ILE A 115 4.94 10.91 -3.81
C ILE A 115 4.39 11.88 -4.87
N GLU A 116 3.85 13.02 -4.44
CA GLU A 116 3.35 14.08 -5.33
C GLU A 116 4.48 14.66 -6.19
N GLN A 117 5.65 14.92 -5.60
CA GLN A 117 6.88 15.37 -6.27
C GLN A 117 7.55 14.31 -7.16
N GLY A 118 7.01 13.09 -7.21
CA GLY A 118 7.46 12.04 -8.11
C GLY A 118 8.69 11.26 -7.63
N ALA A 119 9.04 11.35 -6.35
CA ALA A 119 10.11 10.54 -5.76
C ALA A 119 9.83 9.04 -5.92
N SER A 120 10.87 8.24 -6.10
CA SER A 120 10.75 6.78 -6.17
C SER A 120 10.52 6.18 -4.78
N ALA A 121 9.83 5.04 -4.72
CA ALA A 121 9.60 4.31 -3.46
C ALA A 121 10.92 4.01 -2.73
N ARG A 122 11.95 3.60 -3.47
CA ARG A 122 13.29 3.37 -2.91
C ARG A 122 13.90 4.62 -2.29
N SER A 123 13.76 5.78 -2.93
CA SER A 123 14.29 7.04 -2.38
C SER A 123 13.54 7.48 -1.14
N ILE A 124 12.20 7.33 -1.12
CA ILE A 124 11.37 7.63 0.05
C ILE A 124 11.78 6.76 1.24
N VAL A 125 11.85 5.43 1.04
CA VAL A 125 12.24 4.49 2.09
C VAL A 125 13.64 4.78 2.61
N ARG A 126 14.60 5.07 1.72
CA ARG A 126 15.98 5.44 2.13
C ARG A 126 16.00 6.67 3.03
N GLU A 127 15.14 7.65 2.78
CA GLU A 127 15.05 8.84 3.63
C GLU A 127 14.48 8.48 5.00
N SER A 128 13.39 7.70 5.04
CA SER A 128 12.80 7.22 6.30
C SER A 128 13.77 6.35 7.11
N GLU A 129 14.68 5.63 6.46
CA GLU A 129 15.70 4.81 7.13
C GLU A 129 16.72 5.66 7.92
N ARG A 130 16.88 6.95 7.61
CA ARG A 130 17.84 7.84 8.31
C ARG A 130 17.48 8.08 9.78
N SER A 131 16.20 7.99 10.14
CA SER A 131 15.77 8.14 11.53
C SER A 131 15.83 6.84 12.33
N LEU A 132 16.08 5.69 11.68
CA LEU A 132 16.10 4.39 12.36
C LEU A 132 17.21 4.26 13.42
N PRO A 133 18.45 4.76 13.23
CA PRO A 133 19.49 4.65 14.25
C PRO A 133 19.12 5.37 15.56
N VAL A 134 18.51 6.56 15.43
CA VAL A 134 18.03 7.34 16.58
C VAL A 134 16.93 6.55 17.30
N PHE A 135 15.95 6.04 16.53
CA PHE A 135 14.86 5.23 17.09
C PHE A 135 15.35 3.94 17.76
N ASP A 136 16.30 3.22 17.15
CA ASP A 136 16.85 1.96 17.70
C ASP A 136 17.66 2.17 18.99
N THR A 137 18.25 3.36 19.14
CA THR A 137 18.94 3.77 20.38
C THR A 137 17.93 4.16 21.46
N SER A 138 16.81 4.79 21.11
CA SER A 138 15.81 5.27 22.07
C SER A 138 14.76 4.23 22.47
N ARG A 139 14.55 3.18 21.66
CA ARG A 139 13.46 2.21 21.92
C ARG A 139 13.78 1.34 23.14
N PRO A 140 12.78 1.00 23.99
CA PRO A 140 12.96 0.03 25.06
C PRO A 140 13.41 -1.34 24.54
N ARG A 141 14.40 -1.96 25.19
CA ARG A 141 14.88 -3.32 24.89
C ARG A 141 14.38 -4.28 25.97
N LEU A 142 13.12 -4.71 25.82
CA LEU A 142 12.43 -5.56 26.81
C LEU A 142 12.74 -7.06 26.67
N TYR A 143 13.38 -7.46 25.56
CA TYR A 143 13.79 -8.83 25.29
C TYR A 143 15.26 -8.84 24.84
N GLY A 144 16.01 -9.86 25.26
CA GLY A 144 17.38 -10.08 24.78
C GLY A 144 17.41 -10.37 23.28
N THR A 145 18.45 -9.90 22.60
CA THR A 145 18.72 -10.14 21.17
C THR A 145 19.39 -11.48 20.95
#